data_AF-A0A818NRP2-F1
#
_entry.id   AF-A0A818NRP2-F1
#
_cell.length_a   1.000
_cell.length_b   1.000
_cell.length_c   1.000
_cell.angle_alpha   90.00
_cell.angle_beta   90.00
_cell.angle_gamma   90.00
#
_symmetry.space_group_name_H-M   'P 1'
#
loop_
_entity.id
_entity.type
_entity.pdbx_description
1 polymer ?
#
loop_
_entity_poly.entity_id
_entity_poly.type
_entity_poly.pdbx_seq_one_letter_code
_entity_poly.pdbx_strand_id
1 'polypeptide(L)'
;MFSGFLIDLPSVFNWLSWIQWISAFRYASNVLTINEFQGLIFCLPNQTDFCPMTGDEILNKRELAHANAWDLWKNLFALTVMTILLLIFAYIQLVRSKKTK
;
A
#
# COMPACT_ATOMS: atom_id res chain seq x y z
N MET A 1 -10.32 0.53 -3.76
CA MET A 1 -10.36 0.97 -5.19
C MET A 1 -9.03 1.58 -5.62
N PHE A 2 -8.47 2.56 -4.91
CA PHE A 2 -7.23 3.26 -5.30
C PHE A 2 -5.90 2.64 -4.80
N SER A 3 -5.85 1.34 -4.46
CA SER A 3 -4.60 0.69 -4.04
C SER A 3 -3.63 0.39 -5.19
N GLY A 4 -4.05 0.59 -6.45
CA GLY A 4 -3.33 0.11 -7.63
C GLY A 4 -3.51 -1.39 -7.91
N PHE A 5 -4.30 -2.11 -7.11
CA PHE A 5 -4.60 -3.53 -7.34
C PHE A 5 -5.82 -3.76 -8.25
N LEU A 6 -6.83 -2.88 -8.19
CA LEU A 6 -8.10 -3.05 -8.90
C LEU A 6 -8.24 -2.14 -10.13
N ILE A 7 -7.39 -1.11 -10.24
CA ILE A 7 -7.44 -0.13 -11.32
C ILE A 7 -6.01 0.20 -11.71
N ASP A 8 -5.65 -0.08 -12.96
CA ASP A 8 -4.38 0.31 -13.53
C ASP A 8 -4.31 1.85 -13.63
N LEU A 9 -3.28 2.42 -13.01
CA LEU A 9 -3.05 3.86 -12.87
C LEU A 9 -3.09 4.67 -14.20
N PRO A 10 -2.73 4.13 -15.39
CA PRO A 10 -2.81 4.88 -16.65
C PRO A 10 -4.24 5.14 -17.12
N SER A 11 -5.24 4.39 -16.65
CA SER A 11 -6.63 4.49 -17.10
C SER A 11 -7.45 5.54 -16.32
N VAL A 12 -6.96 5.95 -15.14
CA VAL A 12 -7.59 7.03 -14.36
C VAL A 12 -7.14 8.36 -14.93
N PHE A 13 -8.09 9.28 -15.16
CA PHE A 13 -7.80 10.63 -15.65
C PHE A 13 -6.55 11.21 -14.99
N ASN A 14 -5.59 11.68 -15.78
CA ASN A 14 -4.27 12.10 -15.31
C ASN A 14 -4.33 13.14 -14.17
N TRP A 15 -5.39 13.96 -14.17
CA TRP A 15 -5.67 14.95 -13.13
C TRP A 15 -6.21 14.36 -11.80
N LEU A 16 -6.75 13.14 -11.76
CA LEU A 16 -7.16 12.44 -10.54
C LEU A 16 -6.04 11.55 -9.97
N SER A 17 -4.96 11.36 -10.72
CA SER A 17 -3.83 10.49 -10.36
C SER A 17 -3.06 10.96 -9.12
N TRP A 18 -3.33 12.15 -8.57
CA TRP A 18 -2.73 12.57 -7.30
C TRP A 18 -3.48 12.01 -6.07
N ILE A 19 -4.77 11.65 -6.18
CA ILE A 19 -5.59 11.20 -5.03
C ILE A 19 -5.10 9.85 -4.48
N GLN A 20 -4.51 9.00 -5.32
CA GLN A 20 -3.89 7.75 -4.88
C GLN A 20 -2.73 7.97 -3.88
N TRP A 21 -2.09 9.13 -3.87
CA TRP A 21 -1.03 9.46 -2.91
C TRP A 21 -1.57 9.87 -1.54
N ILE A 22 -2.86 10.22 -1.46
CA ILE A 22 -3.58 10.52 -0.22
C ILE A 22 -4.21 9.24 0.38
N SER A 23 -4.30 8.17 -0.41
CA SER A 23 -4.94 6.94 0.03
C SER A 23 -4.04 6.13 0.98
N ALA A 24 -4.35 6.16 2.27
CA ALA A 24 -3.73 5.26 3.27
C ALA A 24 -3.81 3.78 2.83
N PHE A 25 -4.88 3.41 2.12
CA PHE A 25 -5.06 2.05 1.61
C PHE A 25 -3.98 1.62 0.62
N ARG A 26 -3.39 2.54 -0.18
CA ARG A 26 -2.29 2.24 -1.11
C ARG A 26 -1.03 1.82 -0.36
N TYR A 27 -0.58 2.66 0.58
CA TYR A 27 0.62 2.37 1.38
C TYR A 27 0.44 1.13 2.25
N ALA A 28 -0.75 0.92 2.83
CA ALA A 28 -1.06 -0.31 3.57
C ALA A 28 -0.97 -1.55 2.66
N SER A 29 -1.58 -1.50 1.47
CA SER A 29 -1.52 -2.61 0.51
C SER A 29 -0.08 -2.91 0.09
N ASN A 30 0.76 -1.90 -0.09
CA ASN A 30 2.17 -2.07 -0.41
C ASN A 30 2.94 -2.76 0.73
N VAL A 31 2.76 -2.30 1.97
CA VAL A 31 3.41 -2.92 3.15
C VAL A 31 3.00 -4.39 3.27
N LEU A 32 1.71 -4.70 3.16
CA LEU A 32 1.23 -6.07 3.23
C LEU A 32 1.78 -6.93 2.08
N THR A 33 1.81 -6.41 0.86
CA THR A 33 2.32 -7.16 -0.30
C THR A 33 3.81 -7.46 -0.14
N ILE A 34 4.63 -6.49 0.29
CA ILE A 34 6.05 -6.73 0.54
C ILE A 34 6.23 -7.75 1.66
N ASN A 35 5.53 -7.58 2.79
CA ASN A 35 5.65 -8.48 3.94
C ASN A 35 5.21 -9.93 3.64
N GLU A 36 4.19 -10.10 2.79
CA GLU A 36 3.65 -11.42 2.48
C GLU A 36 4.45 -12.12 1.38
N PHE A 37 4.84 -11.42 0.32
CA PHE A 37 5.41 -12.06 -0.88
C PHE A 37 6.94 -12.13 -0.91
N GLN A 38 7.64 -11.34 -0.09
CA GLN A 38 9.10 -11.31 -0.13
C GLN A 38 9.71 -12.68 0.21
N GLY A 39 10.50 -13.24 -0.71
CA GLY A 39 11.18 -14.53 -0.51
C GLY A 39 10.26 -15.76 -0.60
N LEU A 40 8.99 -15.62 -0.98
CA LEU A 40 8.12 -16.77 -1.25
C LEU A 40 8.35 -17.35 -2.63
N ILE A 41 8.19 -18.67 -2.74
CA ILE A 41 8.23 -19.42 -4.01
C ILE A 41 6.94 -20.20 -4.12
N PHE A 42 6.22 -20.04 -5.24
CA PHE A 42 4.96 -20.72 -5.50
C PHE A 42 5.16 -21.80 -6.56
N CYS A 43 4.89 -23.03 -6.17
CA CYS A 43 5.02 -24.21 -7.04
C CYS A 43 3.65 -24.86 -7.24
N LEU A 44 3.42 -25.49 -8.39
CA LEU A 44 2.19 -26.23 -8.61
C LEU A 44 2.23 -27.54 -7.80
N PRO A 45 1.09 -28.03 -7.29
CA PRO A 45 1.05 -29.22 -6.43
C PRO A 45 1.60 -30.49 -7.08
N ASN A 46 1.66 -30.54 -8.43
CA ASN A 46 2.19 -31.67 -9.19
C ASN A 46 3.58 -31.43 -9.83
N GLN A 47 4.21 -30.27 -9.59
CA GLN A 47 5.55 -29.93 -10.09
C GLN A 47 6.33 -29.18 -9.01
N THR A 48 7.12 -29.91 -8.22
CA THR A 48 8.02 -29.35 -7.21
C THR A 48 9.36 -28.91 -7.78
N ASP A 49 9.75 -29.43 -8.95
CA ASP A 49 11.05 -29.17 -9.57
C ASP A 49 11.04 -27.89 -10.43
N PHE A 50 9.86 -27.41 -10.80
CA PHE A 50 9.67 -26.19 -11.58
C PHE A 50 8.62 -25.31 -10.93
N CYS A 51 9.06 -24.22 -10.32
CA CYS A 51 8.20 -23.23 -9.66
C CYS A 51 8.11 -21.98 -10.55
N PRO A 52 7.04 -21.84 -11.36
CA PRO A 52 6.94 -20.79 -12.38
C PRO A 52 6.64 -19.40 -11.81
N MET A 53 6.37 -19.28 -10.51
CA MET A 53 6.06 -18.01 -9.87
C MET A 53 6.85 -17.84 -8.59
N THR A 54 7.61 -16.75 -8.51
CA THR A 54 8.22 -16.29 -7.27
C THR A 54 7.51 -15.04 -6.75
N GLY A 55 7.50 -14.85 -5.43
CA GLY A 55 6.97 -13.64 -4.82
C GLY A 55 7.72 -12.39 -5.25
N ASP A 56 9.03 -12.50 -5.53
CA ASP A 56 9.84 -11.41 -6.06
C ASP A 56 9.40 -10.99 -7.48
N GLU A 57 9.00 -11.93 -8.35
CA GLU A 57 8.39 -11.60 -9.65
C GLU A 57 7.05 -10.87 -9.49
N ILE A 58 6.24 -11.24 -8.49
CA ILE A 58 4.98 -10.57 -8.19
C ILE A 58 5.24 -9.13 -7.72
N LEU A 59 6.25 -8.94 -6.87
CA LEU A 59 6.65 -7.63 -6.37
C LEU A 59 7.22 -6.73 -7.48
N ASN A 60 8.05 -7.31 -8.36
CA ASN A 60 8.59 -6.61 -9.54
C ASN A 60 7.49 -6.19 -10.52
N LYS A 61 6.47 -7.03 -10.76
CA LYS A 61 5.31 -6.68 -11.60
C LYS A 61 4.49 -5.51 -11.06
N ARG A 62 4.51 -5.27 -9.75
CA ARG A 62 3.83 -4.13 -9.11
C ARG A 62 4.74 -2.90 -8.96
N GLU A 63 5.95 -2.93 -9.50
CA GLU A 63 6.95 -1.85 -9.37
C GLU A 63 7.24 -1.48 -7.89
N LEU A 64 7.14 -2.47 -6.99
CA LEU A 64 7.42 -2.27 -5.57
C LEU A 64 8.90 -2.54 -5.32
N ALA A 65 9.62 -1.52 -4.85
CA ALA A 65 10.97 -1.72 -4.35
C ALA A 65 10.92 -2.60 -3.08
N HIS A 66 11.67 -3.71 -3.07
CA HIS A 66 11.68 -4.70 -1.99
C HIS A 66 13.11 -5.19 -1.66
N ALA A 67 14.14 -4.52 -2.21
CA ALA A 67 15.53 -4.94 -2.05
C ALA A 67 16.04 -4.68 -0.62
N ASN A 68 15.52 -3.66 0.05
CA ASN A 68 15.97 -3.26 1.39
C ASN A 68 14.79 -3.08 2.34
N ALA A 69 15.02 -3.33 3.64
CA ALA A 69 14.03 -3.05 4.69
C ALA A 69 13.53 -1.59 4.67
N TRP A 70 14.36 -0.67 4.17
CA TRP A 70 14.01 0.74 4.01
C TRP A 70 12.78 0.98 3.12
N ASP A 71 12.56 0.13 2.10
CA ASP A 71 11.43 0.30 1.19
C ASP A 71 10.08 -0.02 1.86
N LEU A 72 10.08 -0.92 2.84
CA LEU A 72 8.95 -1.15 3.73
C LEU A 72 8.74 0.03 4.68
N TRP A 73 9.82 0.52 5.30
CA TRP A 73 9.77 1.63 6.26
C TRP A 73 9.25 2.94 5.65
N LYS A 74 9.53 3.23 4.38
CA LYS A 74 8.96 4.41 3.68
C LYS A 74 7.43 4.39 3.67
N ASN A 75 6.83 3.25 3.30
CA ASN A 75 5.38 3.11 3.23
C ASN A 75 4.74 3.15 4.63
N LEU A 76 5.40 2.54 5.62
CA LEU A 76 4.95 2.57 7.01
C LEU A 76 5.01 3.97 7.62
N PHE A 77 6.11 4.69 7.37
CA PHE A 77 6.27 6.08 7.82
C PHE A 77 5.19 6.99 7.22
N ALA A 78 4.91 6.84 5.92
CA ALA A 78 3.84 7.59 5.26
C ALA A 78 2.47 7.34 5.93
N LEU A 79 2.15 6.07 6.27
CA LEU A 79 0.94 5.73 7.03
C LEU A 79 0.89 6.44 8.38
N THR A 80 1.97 6.37 9.15
CA THR A 80 2.03 7.02 10.47
C THR A 80 1.79 8.53 10.37
N VAL A 81 2.40 9.19 9.40
CA VAL A 81 2.20 10.63 9.15
C VAL A 81 0.75 10.93 8.81
N MET A 82 0.13 10.17 7.89
CA MET A 82 -1.28 10.36 7.54
C MET A 82 -2.21 10.14 8.74
N THR A 83 -1.96 9.13 9.56
CA THR A 83 -2.72 8.86 10.78
C THR A 83 -2.62 10.03 11.76
N ILE A 84 -1.41 10.55 12.01
CA ILE A 84 -1.21 11.71 12.89
C ILE A 84 -1.97 12.93 12.37
N LEU A 85 -1.92 13.21 11.06
CA LEU A 85 -2.67 14.32 10.46
C LEU A 85 -4.18 14.18 10.66
N LEU A 86 -4.73 12.99 10.42
CA LEU A 86 -6.16 12.72 10.65
C LEU A 86 -6.55 12.87 12.12
N LEU A 87 -5.69 12.44 13.04
CA LEU A 87 -5.91 12.61 14.49
C LEU A 87 -5.86 14.08 14.90
N ILE A 88 -4.94 14.87 14.33
CA ILE A 88 -4.89 16.33 14.56
C ILE A 88 -6.18 16.98 14.04
N PHE A 89 -6.63 16.64 12.83
CA PHE A 89 -7.89 17.16 12.30
C PHE A 89 -9.08 16.76 13.16
N ALA A 90 -9.17 15.49 13.57
CA ALA A 90 -10.22 15.00 14.46
C ALA A 90 -10.20 15.72 15.81
N TYR A 91 -9.02 15.96 16.38
CA TYR A 91 -8.86 16.71 17.63
C TYR A 91 -9.34 18.16 17.48
N ILE A 92 -8.94 18.86 16.42
CA ILE A 92 -9.40 20.23 16.13
C ILE A 92 -10.93 20.26 16.00
N GLN A 93 -11.51 19.31 15.27
CA GLN A 93 -12.96 19.23 15.09
C GLN A 93 -13.68 18.93 16.41
N LEU A 94 -13.13 18.06 17.26
CA LEU A 94 -13.68 17.75 18.57
C LEU A 94 -13.68 18.99 19.48
N VAL A 95 -12.58 19.75 19.50
CA VAL A 95 -12.48 21.00 20.27
C VAL A 95 -13.45 22.07 19.75
N ARG A 96 -13.69 22.12 18.44
CA ARG A 96 -14.62 23.06 17.81
C ARG A 96 -16.09 22.65 17.94
N SER A 97 -16.37 21.37 18.13
CA SER A 97 -17.74 20.88 18.27
C SER A 97 -18.37 21.48 19.53
N LYS A 98 -19.44 22.26 19.36
CA LYS A 98 -20.22 22.75 20.49
C LYS A 98 -20.98 21.58 21.08
N LYS A 99 -20.97 21.44 22.40
CA LYS A 99 -21.89 20.52 23.09
C LYS A 99 -23.31 21.00 22.84
N THR A 100 -24.06 20.31 21.98
CA THR A 100 -25.51 20.45 21.92
C THR A 100 -26.06 20.05 23.28
N LYS A 101 -26.76 21.00 23.93
CA LYS A 101 -27.52 20.76 25.16
C LYS A 101 -28.71 19.86 24.90
#